data_AF-A0A956J2X0-F1
#
_entry.id   AF-A0A956J2X0-F1
#
_cell.length_a   1.000
_cell.length_b   1.000
_cell.length_c   1.000
_cell.angle_alpha   90.00
_cell.angle_beta   90.00
_cell.angle_gamma   90.00
#
_symmetry.space_group_name_H-M   'P 1'
#
loop_
_entity.id
_entity.type
_entity.pdbx_description
1 polymer ?
#
loop_
_entity_poly.entity_id
_entity_poly.type
_entity_poly.pdbx_seq_one_letter_code
_entity_poly.pdbx_strand_id
1 'polypeptide(L)'
;MVSKVIRISLFGLGGALVLLSAIFLASDSGVDRTIEHSRQIEASFKSAHTFVEGWQSEHERLPTTSEFEVWSQSQPDHVYGPRGIRFSTGAFPDEVLEAFGEAPANAYLLSFWRGEWEEYDPSWSTTSSLIFEKSRYFFLDSAAADSTSVAGIGVLVLLLARAVGRRAA
;
A
#
# COMPACT_ATOMS: atom_id res chain seq x y z
N MET A 1 -22.91 7.43 44.11
CA MET A 1 -21.75 8.28 43.69
C MET A 1 -20.65 7.52 42.96
N VAL A 2 -20.35 6.25 43.29
CA VAL A 2 -19.27 5.45 42.66
C VAL A 2 -19.44 5.26 41.14
N SER A 3 -20.68 5.18 40.63
CA SER A 3 -20.97 4.97 39.20
C SER A 3 -20.60 6.16 38.27
N LYS A 4 -20.62 7.41 38.73
CA LYS A 4 -20.34 8.58 37.88
C LYS A 4 -18.83 8.81 37.66
N VAL A 5 -18.00 8.52 38.67
CA VAL A 5 -16.54 8.69 38.59
C VAL A 5 -15.91 7.66 37.64
N ILE A 6 -16.39 6.41 37.67
CA ILE A 6 -15.90 5.32 36.80
C ILE A 6 -16.13 5.62 35.31
N ARG A 7 -17.24 6.28 34.95
CA ARG A 7 -17.55 6.60 33.54
C ARG A 7 -16.60 7.66 32.97
N ILE A 8 -16.26 8.69 33.74
CA ILE A 8 -15.38 9.79 33.28
C ILE A 8 -13.94 9.28 33.06
N SER A 9 -13.47 8.36 33.91
CA SER A 9 -12.14 7.76 33.79
C SER A 9 -11.99 6.85 32.56
N LEU A 10 -13.03 6.10 32.17
CA LEU A 10 -13.00 5.26 30.97
C LEU A 10 -12.91 6.09 29.67
N PHE A 11 -13.64 7.21 29.58
CA PHE A 11 -13.60 8.08 28.39
C PHE A 11 -12.25 8.79 28.22
N GLY A 12 -11.61 9.21 29.32
CA GLY A 12 -10.28 9.81 29.27
C GLY A 12 -9.19 8.83 28.82
N LEU A 13 -9.24 7.59 29.30
CA LEU A 13 -8.28 6.55 28.92
C LEU A 13 -8.45 6.13 27.44
N GLY A 14 -9.70 6.00 26.98
CA GLY A 14 -10.02 5.70 25.58
C GLY A 14 -9.53 6.78 24.62
N GLY A 15 -9.71 8.06 24.97
CA GLY A 15 -9.19 9.18 24.17
C GLY A 15 -7.66 9.21 24.07
N ALA A 16 -6.97 8.93 25.18
CA ALA A 16 -5.50 8.87 25.19
C ALA A 16 -4.96 7.69 24.37
N LEU A 17 -5.62 6.53 24.42
CA LEU A 17 -5.28 5.37 23.59
C LEU A 17 -5.47 5.64 22.10
N VAL A 18 -6.57 6.27 21.70
CA VAL A 18 -6.81 6.66 20.30
C VAL A 18 -5.75 7.66 19.81
N LEU A 19 -5.37 8.63 20.65
CA LEU A 19 -4.31 9.59 20.34
C LEU A 19 -2.94 8.91 20.18
N LEU A 20 -2.57 8.00 21.08
CA LEU A 20 -1.30 7.27 21.00
C LEU A 20 -1.25 6.32 19.80
N SER A 21 -2.35 5.64 19.49
CA SER A 21 -2.46 4.79 18.29
C SER A 21 -2.35 5.61 17.01
N ALA A 22 -2.97 6.79 16.94
CA ALA A 22 -2.87 7.67 15.78
C ALA A 22 -1.46 8.22 15.58
N ILE A 23 -0.77 8.62 16.65
CA ILE A 23 0.63 9.08 16.60
C ILE A 23 1.57 7.95 16.15
N PHE A 24 1.33 6.72 16.61
CA PHE A 24 2.14 5.57 16.24
C PHE A 24 1.92 5.15 14.78
N LEU A 25 0.67 5.15 14.30
CA LEU A 25 0.32 4.85 12.90
C LEU A 25 0.80 5.94 11.94
N ALA A 26 0.84 7.20 12.38
CA ALA A 26 1.41 8.31 11.63
C ALA A 26 2.96 8.37 11.72
N SER A 27 3.62 7.38 12.35
CA SER A 27 5.07 7.41 12.47
C SER A 27 5.71 7.20 11.10
N ASP A 28 6.41 8.26 10.67
CA ASP A 28 7.21 8.40 9.45
C ASP A 28 7.95 7.09 9.04
N SER A 29 8.46 6.34 10.03
CA SER A 29 9.19 5.09 9.84
C SER A 29 8.40 3.94 9.19
N GLY A 30 7.09 3.85 9.40
CA GLY A 30 6.26 2.79 8.80
C GLY A 30 6.06 3.01 7.31
N VAL A 31 5.84 4.28 6.92
CA VAL A 31 5.71 4.69 5.53
C VAL A 31 7.04 4.48 4.81
N ASP A 32 8.17 4.85 5.42
CA ASP A 32 9.49 4.66 4.82
C ASP A 32 9.80 3.19 4.53
N ARG A 33 9.46 2.27 5.44
CA ARG A 33 9.60 0.82 5.18
C ARG A 33 8.71 0.36 4.04
N THR A 34 7.49 0.88 3.96
CA THR A 34 6.54 0.53 2.89
C THR A 34 7.04 1.00 1.52
N ILE A 35 7.60 2.20 1.46
CA ILE A 35 8.27 2.73 0.26
C ILE A 35 9.49 1.88 -0.08
N GLU A 36 10.30 1.50 0.91
CA GLU A 36 11.46 0.66 0.69
C GLU A 36 11.10 -0.73 0.12
N HIS A 37 10.05 -1.38 0.66
CA HIS A 37 9.53 -2.61 0.06
C HIS A 37 9.04 -2.38 -1.38
N SER A 38 8.39 -1.24 -1.65
CA SER A 38 7.92 -0.89 -2.99
C SER A 38 9.10 -0.73 -3.98
N ARG A 39 10.24 -0.16 -3.56
CA ARG A 39 11.46 -0.10 -4.38
C ARG A 39 12.05 -1.47 -4.68
N GLN A 40 11.99 -2.40 -3.72
CA GLN A 40 12.46 -3.77 -3.94
C GLN A 40 11.56 -4.51 -4.93
N ILE A 41 10.24 -4.35 -4.84
CA ILE A 41 9.29 -4.89 -5.82
C ILE A 41 9.53 -4.26 -7.21
N GLU A 42 9.75 -2.95 -7.28
CA GLU A 42 10.08 -2.25 -8.53
C GLU A 42 11.34 -2.82 -9.19
N ALA A 43 12.38 -3.12 -8.41
CA ALA A 43 13.59 -3.75 -8.93
C ALA A 43 13.30 -5.16 -9.49
N SER A 44 12.41 -5.91 -8.85
CA SER A 44 11.95 -7.21 -9.32
C SER A 44 11.11 -7.11 -10.60
N PHE A 45 10.22 -6.13 -10.72
CA PHE A 45 9.51 -5.85 -11.97
C PHE A 45 10.49 -5.51 -13.10
N LYS A 46 11.48 -4.64 -12.85
CA LYS A 46 12.53 -4.31 -13.86
C LYS A 46 13.29 -5.54 -14.33
N SER A 47 13.64 -6.44 -13.41
CA SER A 47 14.30 -7.72 -13.75
C SER A 47 13.41 -8.60 -14.63
N ALA A 48 12.12 -8.71 -14.29
CA ALA A 48 11.13 -9.45 -15.06
C ALA A 48 10.89 -8.84 -16.45
N HIS A 49 10.77 -7.52 -16.57
CA HIS A 49 10.69 -6.82 -17.85
C HIS A 49 11.91 -7.14 -18.72
N THR A 50 13.12 -7.04 -18.16
CA THR A 50 14.37 -7.37 -18.88
C THR A 50 14.35 -8.78 -19.44
N PHE A 51 13.87 -9.76 -18.66
CA PHE A 51 13.71 -11.14 -19.13
C PHE A 51 12.67 -11.24 -20.27
N VAL A 52 11.49 -10.66 -20.10
CA VAL A 52 10.42 -10.72 -21.11
C VAL A 52 10.84 -10.07 -22.41
N GLU A 53 11.49 -8.90 -22.35
CA GLU A 53 12.01 -8.17 -23.52
C GLU A 53 13.12 -8.96 -24.21
N GLY A 54 14.07 -9.51 -23.44
CA GLY A 54 15.13 -10.37 -23.98
C GLY A 54 14.56 -11.61 -24.67
N TRP A 55 13.59 -12.27 -24.03
CA TRP A 55 12.88 -13.42 -24.59
C TRP A 55 12.19 -13.07 -25.90
N GLN A 56 11.46 -11.94 -25.92
CA GLN A 56 10.73 -11.47 -27.09
C GLN A 56 11.67 -11.12 -28.24
N SER A 57 12.83 -10.54 -27.95
CA SER A 57 13.85 -10.25 -28.95
C SER A 57 14.48 -11.51 -29.54
N GLU A 58 14.64 -12.57 -28.76
CA GLU A 58 15.28 -13.83 -29.20
C GLU A 58 14.30 -14.76 -29.94
N HIS A 59 13.05 -14.82 -29.48
CA HIS A 59 12.05 -15.79 -29.96
C HIS A 59 10.93 -15.18 -30.79
N GLU A 60 10.93 -13.85 -30.99
CA GLU A 60 9.90 -13.09 -31.71
C GLU A 60 8.47 -13.27 -31.15
N ARG A 61 8.35 -13.66 -29.87
CA ARG A 61 7.08 -13.85 -29.16
C ARG A 61 7.25 -13.59 -27.67
N LEU A 62 6.17 -13.29 -26.97
CA LEU A 62 6.18 -13.26 -25.50
C LEU A 62 6.47 -14.66 -24.93
N PRO A 63 7.09 -14.76 -23.74
CA PRO A 63 7.17 -16.03 -23.03
C PRO A 63 5.76 -16.51 -22.67
N THR A 64 5.60 -17.82 -22.60
CA THR A 64 4.43 -18.41 -21.94
C THR A 64 4.56 -18.26 -20.43
N THR A 65 3.45 -18.37 -19.70
CA THR A 65 3.46 -18.35 -18.23
C THR A 65 4.41 -19.41 -17.64
N SER A 66 4.47 -20.60 -18.24
CA SER A 66 5.37 -21.67 -17.78
C SER A 66 6.84 -21.34 -18.02
N GLU A 67 7.20 -20.72 -19.15
CA GLU A 67 8.59 -20.30 -19.43
C GLU A 67 9.04 -19.19 -18.47
N PHE A 68 8.16 -18.23 -18.21
CA PHE A 68 8.41 -17.19 -17.22
C PHE A 68 8.56 -17.77 -15.82
N GLU A 69 7.72 -18.73 -15.44
CA GLU A 69 7.80 -19.39 -14.12
C GLU A 69 9.11 -20.17 -13.94
N VAL A 70 9.58 -20.88 -14.97
CA VAL A 70 10.89 -21.55 -14.91
C VAL A 70 12.02 -20.55 -14.68
N TRP A 71 11.99 -19.41 -15.38
CA TRP A 71 12.96 -18.34 -15.15
C TRP A 71 12.83 -17.76 -13.75
N SER A 72 11.62 -17.42 -13.29
CA SER A 72 11.41 -16.78 -11.99
C SER A 72 11.86 -17.69 -10.86
N GLN A 73 11.57 -18.99 -10.92
CA GLN A 73 11.98 -19.99 -9.94
C GLN A 73 13.50 -20.18 -9.86
N SER A 74 14.24 -19.87 -10.94
CA SER A 74 15.71 -19.92 -10.96
C SER A 74 16.39 -18.71 -10.27
N GLN A 75 15.63 -17.67 -9.95
CA GLN A 75 16.14 -16.47 -9.29
C GLN A 75 16.39 -16.71 -7.79
N PRO A 76 17.30 -15.95 -7.14
CA PRO A 76 17.52 -16.04 -5.70
C PRO A 76 16.25 -15.86 -4.87
N ASP A 77 16.18 -16.60 -3.76
CA ASP A 77 15.03 -16.55 -2.85
C ASP A 77 15.05 -15.30 -1.96
N HIS A 78 14.25 -14.31 -2.35
CA HIS A 78 14.07 -13.06 -1.62
C HIS A 78 12.58 -12.75 -1.49
N VAL A 79 12.18 -12.21 -0.34
CA VAL A 79 10.77 -11.89 -0.01
C VAL A 79 10.11 -11.05 -1.10
N TYR A 80 10.81 -10.02 -1.61
CA TYR A 80 10.33 -9.14 -2.67
C TYR A 80 11.07 -9.37 -4.00
N GLY A 81 11.62 -10.58 -4.18
CA GLY A 81 12.41 -10.95 -5.36
C GLY A 81 11.55 -11.38 -6.56
N PRO A 82 12.17 -11.62 -7.73
CA PRO A 82 11.46 -12.01 -8.95
C PRO A 82 10.65 -13.31 -8.83
N ARG A 83 10.98 -14.20 -7.88
CA ARG A 83 10.21 -15.43 -7.62
C ARG A 83 8.75 -15.16 -7.25
N GLY A 84 8.46 -14.00 -6.64
CA GLY A 84 7.11 -13.59 -6.27
C GLY A 84 6.31 -12.94 -7.41
N ILE A 85 6.94 -12.70 -8.56
CA ILE A 85 6.31 -12.06 -9.71
C ILE A 85 5.51 -13.10 -10.51
N ARG A 86 4.26 -12.76 -10.83
CA ARG A 86 3.42 -13.50 -11.76
C ARG A 86 3.38 -12.79 -13.10
N PHE A 87 3.25 -13.58 -14.16
CA PHE A 87 3.20 -13.10 -15.54
C PHE A 87 1.91 -13.58 -16.20
N SER A 88 1.22 -12.67 -16.87
CA SER A 88 -0.02 -12.96 -17.60
C SER A 88 -0.08 -12.23 -18.94
N THR A 89 -0.78 -12.83 -19.89
CA THR A 89 -1.03 -12.29 -21.24
C THR A 89 -2.49 -12.45 -21.62
N GLY A 90 -3.02 -11.53 -22.42
CA GLY A 90 -4.36 -11.62 -23.01
C GLY A 90 -5.49 -11.11 -22.10
N ALA A 91 -5.84 -11.85 -21.05
CA ALA A 91 -6.95 -11.50 -20.15
C ALA A 91 -6.41 -10.83 -18.87
N PHE A 92 -6.65 -9.53 -18.74
CA PHE A 92 -6.21 -8.74 -17.59
C PHE A 92 -7.39 -8.45 -16.64
N PRO A 93 -7.15 -8.31 -15.33
CA PRO A 93 -8.20 -7.93 -14.38
C PRO A 93 -8.84 -6.59 -14.74
N ASP A 94 -10.16 -6.46 -14.53
CA ASP A 94 -10.90 -5.22 -14.84
C ASP A 94 -10.30 -4.01 -14.13
N GLU A 95 -9.88 -4.16 -12.87
CA GLU A 95 -9.22 -3.10 -12.08
C GLU A 95 -7.91 -2.58 -12.70
N VAL A 96 -7.17 -3.44 -13.42
CA VAL A 96 -5.96 -3.04 -14.14
C VAL A 96 -6.34 -2.25 -15.39
N LEU A 97 -7.36 -2.69 -16.12
CA LEU A 97 -7.84 -1.99 -17.32
C LEU A 97 -8.47 -0.64 -16.97
N GLU A 98 -9.18 -0.55 -15.85
CA GLU A 98 -9.74 0.71 -15.32
C GLU A 98 -8.64 1.69 -14.89
N ALA A 99 -7.58 1.19 -14.24
CA ALA A 99 -6.50 2.03 -13.72
C ALA A 99 -5.49 2.47 -14.80
N PHE A 100 -5.16 1.59 -15.76
CA PHE A 100 -4.07 1.78 -16.72
C PHE A 100 -4.52 1.90 -18.18
N GLY A 101 -5.83 1.75 -18.45
CA GLY A 101 -6.40 1.80 -19.79
C GLY A 101 -6.34 0.46 -20.53
N GLU A 102 -6.92 0.45 -21.73
CA GLU A 102 -7.02 -0.75 -22.57
C GLU A 102 -5.65 -1.27 -23.00
N ALA A 103 -5.47 -2.59 -22.88
CA ALA A 103 -4.22 -3.24 -23.23
C ALA A 103 -4.12 -3.53 -24.76
N PRO A 104 -2.98 -3.25 -25.41
CA PRO A 104 -2.74 -3.64 -26.79
C PRO A 104 -2.60 -5.17 -26.95
N ALA A 105 -2.70 -5.68 -28.19
CA ALA A 105 -2.74 -7.12 -28.47
C ALA A 105 -1.50 -7.91 -27.97
N ASN A 106 -0.33 -7.27 -27.90
CA ASN A 106 0.93 -7.88 -27.44
C ASN A 106 1.34 -7.40 -26.04
N ALA A 107 0.37 -6.96 -25.25
CA ALA A 107 0.60 -6.58 -23.86
C ALA A 107 0.86 -7.80 -22.96
N TYR A 108 1.59 -7.56 -21.89
CA TYR A 108 1.67 -8.46 -20.74
C TYR A 108 1.54 -7.67 -19.45
N LEU A 109 1.16 -8.38 -18.39
CA LEU A 109 1.03 -7.83 -17.05
C LEU A 109 1.93 -8.62 -16.10
N LEU A 110 2.75 -7.88 -15.36
CA LEU A 110 3.46 -8.38 -14.20
C LEU A 110 2.66 -8.06 -12.95
N SER A 111 2.51 -9.02 -12.04
CA SER A 111 1.88 -8.77 -10.73
C SER A 111 2.67 -9.33 -9.57
N PHE A 112 2.51 -8.74 -8.40
CA PHE A 112 3.18 -9.16 -7.16
C PHE A 112 2.20 -9.12 -5.98
N TRP A 113 2.04 -10.24 -5.26
CA TRP A 113 1.18 -10.31 -4.09
C TRP A 113 1.91 -9.84 -2.82
N ARG A 114 1.44 -8.75 -2.20
CA ARG A 114 2.05 -8.18 -0.97
C ARG A 114 1.51 -8.80 0.32
N GLY A 115 0.61 -9.77 0.25
CA GLY A 115 -0.04 -10.38 1.41
C GLY A 115 -1.48 -9.90 1.62
N GLU A 116 -1.77 -8.65 1.23
CA GLU A 116 -3.09 -8.02 1.42
C GLU A 116 -3.70 -7.54 0.09
N TRP A 117 -2.88 -7.06 -0.85
CA TRP A 117 -3.27 -6.65 -2.21
C TRP A 117 -2.21 -7.07 -3.25
N GLU A 118 -2.59 -7.02 -4.53
CA GLU A 118 -1.67 -7.18 -5.65
C GLU A 118 -1.13 -5.83 -6.13
N GLU A 119 0.15 -5.80 -6.45
CA GLU A 119 0.77 -4.72 -7.23
C GLU A 119 0.85 -5.14 -8.69
N TYR A 120 0.76 -4.17 -9.60
CA TYR A 120 0.69 -4.33 -11.04
C TYR A 120 1.72 -3.46 -11.75
N ASP A 121 2.41 -4.04 -12.72
CA ASP A 121 3.29 -3.33 -13.66
C ASP A 121 2.95 -3.76 -15.10
N PRO A 122 1.98 -3.09 -15.74
CA PRO A 122 1.53 -3.43 -17.08
C PRO A 122 2.49 -2.93 -18.15
N SER A 123 2.82 -3.76 -19.13
CA SER A 123 3.80 -3.44 -20.18
C SER A 123 3.41 -2.28 -21.13
N TRP A 124 2.16 -1.82 -21.07
CA TRP A 124 1.61 -0.76 -21.92
C TRP A 124 1.47 0.59 -21.21
N SER A 125 1.79 0.64 -19.92
CA SER A 125 1.82 1.87 -19.14
C SER A 125 3.26 2.29 -18.84
N THR A 126 3.47 3.58 -18.61
CA THR A 126 4.73 4.10 -18.09
C THR A 126 4.79 4.11 -16.56
N THR A 127 3.70 3.72 -15.90
CA THR A 127 3.56 3.72 -14.43
C THR A 127 3.02 2.39 -13.93
N SER A 128 3.54 1.94 -12.79
CA SER A 128 3.01 0.81 -12.03
C SER A 128 2.02 1.27 -10.95
N SER A 129 1.40 0.32 -10.24
CA SER A 129 0.57 0.59 -9.07
C SER A 129 1.36 1.02 -7.83
N LEU A 130 2.70 0.89 -7.87
CA LEU A 130 3.57 1.17 -6.73
C LEU A 130 3.54 2.64 -6.35
N ILE A 131 3.44 2.91 -5.05
CA ILE A 131 3.40 4.26 -4.48
C ILE A 131 4.72 4.57 -3.79
N PHE A 132 5.48 5.51 -4.37
CA PHE A 132 6.77 5.98 -3.83
C PHE A 132 6.67 7.31 -3.08
N GLU A 133 5.61 8.09 -3.35
CA GLU A 133 5.42 9.41 -2.74
C GLU A 133 4.85 9.27 -1.34
N LYS A 134 5.59 9.79 -0.36
CA LYS A 134 5.20 9.71 1.05
C LYS A 134 3.86 10.40 1.32
N SER A 135 3.59 11.52 0.67
CA SER A 135 2.34 12.30 0.80
C SER A 135 1.10 11.46 0.52
N ARG A 136 1.17 10.54 -0.44
CA ARG A 136 0.03 9.67 -0.83
C ARG A 136 -0.38 8.66 0.26
N TYR A 137 0.40 8.52 1.32
CA TYR A 137 0.05 7.72 2.50
C TYR A 137 -0.64 8.53 3.61
N PHE A 138 -0.80 9.85 3.42
CA PHE A 138 -1.42 10.77 4.39
C PHE A 138 -2.69 11.39 3.82
N PHE A 139 -3.67 11.67 4.69
CA PHE A 139 -4.96 12.24 4.28
C PHE A 139 -4.84 13.71 3.88
N LEU A 140 -3.99 14.47 4.58
CA LEU A 140 -3.70 15.88 4.33
C LEU A 140 -2.29 16.05 3.70
N ASP A 141 -1.84 15.07 2.93
CA ASP A 141 -0.54 15.01 2.25
C ASP A 141 0.70 15.14 3.18
N SER A 142 0.49 15.15 4.50
CA SER A 142 1.54 15.39 5.49
C SER A 142 1.21 14.72 6.81
N ALA A 143 2.18 13.94 7.32
CA ALA A 143 2.11 13.34 8.65
C ALA A 143 1.81 14.38 9.74
N ALA A 144 2.39 15.58 9.64
CA ALA A 144 2.22 16.64 10.61
C ALA A 144 0.80 17.22 10.57
N ALA A 145 0.24 17.41 9.36
CA ALA A 145 -1.12 17.90 9.19
C ALA A 145 -2.15 16.88 9.70
N ASP A 146 -1.97 15.61 9.36
CA ASP A 146 -2.81 14.51 9.86
C ASP A 146 -2.77 14.42 11.38
N SER A 147 -1.56 14.42 11.96
CA SER A 147 -1.36 14.36 13.40
C SER A 147 -2.00 15.56 14.13
N THR A 148 -1.83 16.76 13.58
CA THR A 148 -2.43 17.99 14.13
C THR A 148 -3.96 17.94 14.07
N SER A 149 -4.52 17.43 12.97
CA SER A 149 -5.97 17.31 12.80
C SER A 149 -6.57 16.30 13.77
N VAL A 150 -5.93 15.13 13.94
CA VAL A 150 -6.36 14.14 14.94
C VAL A 150 -6.25 14.69 16.36
N ALA A 151 -5.17 15.41 16.69
CA ALA A 151 -5.01 16.06 17.98
C ALA A 151 -6.12 17.10 18.24
N GLY A 152 -6.43 17.94 17.24
CA GLY A 152 -7.51 18.91 17.30
C GLY A 152 -8.88 18.28 17.55
N ILE A 153 -9.20 17.19 16.83
CA ILE A 153 -10.44 16.41 17.03
C ILE A 153 -10.47 15.83 18.45
N GLY A 154 -9.37 15.27 18.93
CA GLY A 154 -9.27 14.73 20.30
C GLY A 154 -9.55 15.79 21.37
N VAL A 155 -8.97 16.98 21.24
CA VAL A 155 -9.24 18.11 22.15
C VAL A 155 -10.71 18.52 22.10
N LEU A 156 -11.30 18.62 20.91
CA LEU A 156 -12.71 18.97 20.75
C LEU A 156 -13.64 17.97 21.45
N VAL A 157 -13.38 16.66 21.28
CA VAL A 157 -14.15 15.59 21.95
C VAL A 157 -14.06 15.71 23.47
N LEU A 158 -12.87 15.97 24.02
CA LEU A 158 -12.68 16.17 25.46
C LEU A 158 -13.44 17.40 25.98
N LEU A 159 -13.45 18.50 25.22
CA LEU A 159 -14.20 19.71 25.57
C LEU A 159 -15.72 19.47 25.57
N LEU A 160 -16.23 18.77 24.55
CA LEU A 160 -17.64 18.39 24.47
C LEU A 160 -18.05 17.47 25.62
N ALA A 161 -17.24 16.46 25.94
CA ALA A 161 -17.47 15.57 27.07
C ALA A 161 -17.55 16.34 28.40
N ARG A 162 -16.65 17.31 28.62
CA ARG A 162 -16.67 18.17 29.80
C ARG A 162 -17.92 19.05 29.85
N ALA A 163 -18.35 19.62 28.72
CA ALA A 163 -19.53 20.47 28.65
C ALA A 163 -20.82 19.70 28.96
N VAL A 164 -20.97 18.49 28.41
CA VAL A 164 -22.10 17.59 28.70
C VAL A 164 -22.10 17.19 30.18
N GLY A 165 -20.93 16.83 30.73
CA GLY A 165 -20.79 16.48 32.14
C GLY A 165 -21.21 17.60 33.10
N ARG A 166 -20.92 18.86 32.75
CA ARG A 166 -21.35 20.03 33.54
C ARG A 166 -22.86 20.27 33.52
N ARG A 167 -23.55 19.94 32.42
CA ARG A 167 -25.02 20.09 32.33
C ARG A 167 -25.79 19.01 33.09
N ALA A 168 -25.16 17.87 33.34
CA ALA A 168 -25.75 16.73 34.04
C ALA A 168 -25.44 16.69 35.55
N ALA A 169 -24.76 17.72 36.07
CA ALA A 169 -24.42 17.91 37.47
C ALA A 169 -25.28 19.04 38.05
#